data_AF-A0A1G1IZ92-F1
#
_entry.id   AF-A0A1G1IZ92-F1
#
_cell.length_a   1.000
_cell.length_b   1.000
_cell.length_c   1.000
_cell.angle_alpha   90.00
_cell.angle_beta   90.00
_cell.angle_gamma   90.00
#
_symmetry.space_group_name_H-M   'P 1'
#
loop_
_entity.id
_entity.type
_entity.pdbx_description
1 polymer ?
#
loop_
_entity_poly.entity_id
_entity_poly.type
_entity_poly.pdbx_seq_one_letter_code
_entity_poly.pdbx_strand_id
1 'polypeptide(L)'
;MEYNEELVKDFVSRTKENLKLIRQAEKDGKKAYEVTQLINSLLGLLVLPQQALYDKIPKTPLSELAKSGWPIPRVRGNYPQAKDLRELTRYLRNGVAHFNLKFTASKNHHIDGLIIWDRKNKKSPKKWEAELKIKELEAITDKFTELLIQ
;
A
#
# COMPACT_ATOMS: atom_id res chain seq x y z
N MET A 1 -13.41 -17.36 12.77
CA MET A 1 -11.94 -17.54 12.70
C MET A 1 -11.39 -16.72 13.84
N GLU A 2 -10.78 -17.37 14.83
CA GLU A 2 -10.25 -16.66 16.00
C GLU A 2 -9.14 -15.72 15.52
N TYR A 3 -9.37 -14.43 15.71
CA TYR A 3 -8.48 -13.40 15.22
C TYR A 3 -7.33 -13.25 16.21
N ASN A 4 -6.15 -13.73 15.82
CA ASN A 4 -4.96 -13.67 16.66
C ASN A 4 -4.20 -12.35 16.37
N GLU A 5 -4.41 -11.35 17.21
CA GLU A 5 -3.71 -10.06 17.14
C GLU A 5 -2.18 -10.23 17.17
N GLU A 6 -1.67 -11.19 17.95
CA GLU A 6 -0.24 -11.49 18.01
C GLU A 6 0.28 -12.04 16.68
N LEU A 7 -0.51 -12.90 16.01
CA LEU A 7 -0.17 -13.40 14.68
C LEU A 7 -0.05 -12.25 13.67
N VAL A 8 -0.94 -11.26 13.72
CA VAL A 8 -0.85 -10.12 12.80
C VAL A 8 0.33 -9.22 13.15
N LYS A 9 0.58 -8.94 14.43
CA LYS A 9 1.75 -8.15 14.86
C LYS A 9 3.06 -8.83 14.44
N ASP A 10 3.17 -10.15 14.62
CA ASP A 10 4.31 -10.94 14.16
C ASP A 10 4.43 -10.92 12.62
N PHE A 11 3.32 -11.09 11.89
CA PHE A 11 3.32 -11.00 10.43
C PHE A 11 3.80 -9.63 9.94
N VAL A 12 3.31 -8.53 10.52
CA VAL A 12 3.73 -7.16 10.16
C VAL A 12 5.22 -6.97 10.46
N SER A 13 5.68 -7.42 11.62
CA SER A 13 7.10 -7.35 12.02
C SER A 13 8.00 -8.10 11.03
N ARG A 14 7.69 -9.36 10.72
CA ARG A 14 8.43 -10.17 9.75
C ARG A 14 8.41 -9.57 8.34
N THR A 15 7.28 -9.00 7.93
CA THR A 15 7.16 -8.31 6.63
C THR A 15 8.10 -7.12 6.55
N LYS A 16 8.20 -6.33 7.63
CA LYS A 16 9.11 -5.18 7.71
C LYS A 16 10.58 -5.62 7.65
N GLU A 17 10.96 -6.68 8.37
CA GLU A 17 12.32 -7.21 8.31
C GLU A 17 12.67 -7.78 6.93
N ASN A 18 11.74 -8.50 6.29
CA ASN A 18 11.95 -9.01 4.93
C ASN A 18 12.16 -7.89 3.91
N LEU A 19 11.41 -6.79 4.01
CA LEU A 19 11.61 -5.61 3.16
C LEU A 19 13.00 -4.99 3.34
N LYS A 20 13.49 -4.90 4.59
CA LYS A 20 14.84 -4.40 4.87
C LYS A 20 15.91 -5.27 4.22
N LEU A 21 15.78 -6.60 4.35
CA LEU A 21 16.74 -7.56 3.77
C LEU A 21 16.81 -7.45 2.25
N ILE A 22 15.66 -7.36 1.58
CA ILE A 22 15.59 -7.25 0.12
C ILE A 22 16.16 -5.91 -0.38
N ARG A 23 15.87 -4.81 0.31
CA ARG A 23 16.47 -3.50 0.00
C ARG A 23 18.00 -3.51 0.21
N GLN A 24 18.47 -4.19 1.25
CA GLN A 24 19.91 -4.31 1.48
C GLN A 24 20.58 -5.15 0.39
N ALA A 25 19.96 -6.26 -0.03
CA ALA A 25 20.47 -7.08 -1.12
C ALA A 25 20.63 -6.27 -2.43
N GLU A 26 19.65 -5.43 -2.78
CA GLU A 26 19.74 -4.54 -3.94
C GLU A 26 20.92 -3.55 -3.80
N LYS A 27 21.09 -2.94 -2.61
CA LYS A 27 22.22 -2.03 -2.33
C LYS A 27 23.58 -2.72 -2.42
N ASP A 28 23.65 -4.00 -2.06
CA ASP A 28 24.85 -4.83 -2.16
C ASP A 28 25.14 -5.28 -3.61
N GLY A 29 24.36 -4.83 -4.60
CA GLY A 29 24.50 -5.19 -6.01
C GLY A 29 23.98 -6.60 -6.34
N LYS A 30 23.26 -7.25 -5.41
CA LYS A 30 22.60 -8.53 -5.68
C LYS A 30 21.31 -8.24 -6.43
N LYS A 31 20.99 -9.08 -7.41
CA LYS A 31 19.72 -9.00 -8.12
C LYS A 31 18.56 -9.26 -7.15
N ALA A 32 17.84 -8.19 -6.78
CA ALA A 32 16.60 -8.28 -6.05
C ALA A 32 15.46 -7.68 -6.90
N TYR A 33 14.24 -8.17 -6.69
CA TYR A 33 13.04 -7.57 -7.28
C TYR A 33 12.32 -6.80 -6.18
N GLU A 34 13.00 -5.80 -5.64
CA GLU A 34 12.59 -4.95 -4.53
C GLU A 34 11.22 -4.31 -4.73
N VAL A 35 10.89 -3.85 -5.94
CA VAL A 35 9.56 -3.29 -6.22
C VAL A 35 8.47 -4.36 -6.20
N THR A 36 8.75 -5.54 -6.78
CA THR A 36 7.82 -6.67 -6.71
C THR A 36 7.60 -7.10 -5.27
N GLN A 37 8.66 -7.14 -4.46
CA GLN A 37 8.56 -7.50 -3.06
C GLN A 37 7.80 -6.44 -2.24
N LEU A 38 7.94 -5.15 -2.58
CA LEU A 38 7.14 -4.08 -1.98
C LEU A 38 5.65 -4.29 -2.22
N ILE A 39 5.26 -4.69 -3.44
CA ILE A 39 3.85 -5.02 -3.76
C ILE A 39 3.38 -6.25 -2.98
N ASN A 40 4.18 -7.30 -2.91
CA ASN A 40 3.84 -8.50 -2.14
C ASN A 40 3.65 -8.16 -0.65
N SER A 41 4.48 -7.26 -0.12
CA SER A 41 4.40 -6.79 1.26
C SER A 41 3.14 -5.94 1.47
N LEU A 42 2.83 -5.02 0.55
CA LEU A 42 1.57 -4.26 0.58
C LEU A 42 0.34 -5.18 0.50
N LEU A 43 0.38 -6.23 -0.32
CA LEU A 43 -0.69 -7.23 -0.39
C LEU A 43 -0.88 -7.89 0.99
N GLY A 44 0.21 -8.37 1.60
CA GLY A 44 0.18 -8.93 2.94
C GLY A 44 -0.38 -7.96 3.97
N LEU A 45 0.15 -6.74 4.01
CA LEU A 45 -0.19 -5.71 5.00
C LEU A 45 -1.58 -5.09 4.81
N LEU A 46 -2.16 -5.10 3.61
CA LEU A 46 -3.49 -4.53 3.37
C LEU A 46 -4.60 -5.57 3.37
N VAL A 47 -4.31 -6.82 3.00
CA VAL A 47 -5.32 -7.87 2.84
C VAL A 47 -5.39 -8.79 4.05
N LEU A 48 -4.25 -9.19 4.63
CA LEU A 48 -4.21 -10.17 5.71
C LEU A 48 -4.70 -9.65 7.06
N PRO A 49 -4.63 -8.36 7.41
CA PRO A 49 -5.25 -7.81 8.62
C PRO A 49 -6.75 -8.09 8.80
N GLN A 50 -7.41 -8.68 7.79
CA GLN A 50 -8.84 -9.00 7.76
C GLN A 50 -9.72 -7.79 8.10
N GLN A 51 -11.00 -8.04 8.35
CA GLN A 51 -11.96 -6.98 8.66
C GLN A 51 -11.68 -6.34 10.03
N ALA A 52 -11.19 -7.11 11.00
CA ALA A 52 -10.99 -6.67 12.38
C ALA A 52 -10.00 -5.49 12.49
N LEU A 53 -8.85 -5.55 11.80
CA LEU A 53 -7.91 -4.42 11.79
C LEU A 53 -8.35 -3.29 10.87
N TYR A 54 -8.99 -3.61 9.75
CA TYR A 54 -9.57 -2.58 8.90
C TYR A 54 -10.57 -1.70 9.69
N ASP A 55 -11.30 -2.32 10.62
CA ASP A 55 -12.22 -1.60 11.51
C ASP A 55 -11.53 -0.76 12.58
N LYS A 56 -10.23 -0.98 12.84
CA LYS A 56 -9.40 -0.13 13.71
C LYS A 56 -8.73 1.04 12.97
N ILE A 57 -8.71 1.04 11.63
CA ILE A 57 -8.09 2.14 10.86
C ILE A 57 -8.89 3.45 11.08
N PRO A 58 -8.25 4.54 11.54
CA PRO A 58 -8.97 5.76 11.86
C PRO A 58 -9.55 6.42 10.61
N LYS A 59 -10.60 7.22 10.79
CA LYS A 59 -11.19 8.06 9.73
C LYS A 59 -10.55 9.45 9.69
N THR A 60 -9.25 9.53 9.96
CA THR A 60 -8.48 10.78 9.92
C THR A 60 -8.52 11.36 8.49
N PRO A 61 -8.94 12.62 8.30
CA PRO A 61 -8.98 13.27 6.99
C PRO A 61 -7.60 13.31 6.32
N LEU A 62 -7.54 13.19 4.99
CA LEU A 62 -6.27 13.24 4.27
C LEU A 62 -5.49 14.54 4.48
N SER A 63 -6.18 15.66 4.68
CA SER A 63 -5.56 16.96 4.96
C SER A 63 -4.80 16.97 6.28
N GLU A 64 -5.22 16.18 7.27
CA GLU A 64 -4.51 16.00 8.55
C GLU A 64 -3.38 14.99 8.40
N LEU A 65 -3.62 13.89 7.68
CA LEU A 65 -2.58 12.89 7.39
C LEU A 65 -1.37 13.54 6.70
N ALA A 66 -1.61 14.40 5.71
CA ALA A 66 -0.56 15.14 5.01
C ALA A 66 0.32 15.96 5.98
N LYS A 67 -0.28 16.62 6.98
CA LYS A 67 0.45 17.37 8.03
C LYS A 67 1.31 16.46 8.91
N SER A 68 0.89 15.21 9.09
CA SER A 68 1.64 14.18 9.83
C SER A 68 2.62 13.37 8.96
N GLY A 69 2.88 13.82 7.72
CA GLY A 69 3.87 13.24 6.83
C GLY A 69 3.41 12.00 6.05
N TRP A 70 2.10 11.70 6.02
CA TRP A 70 1.59 10.65 5.14
C TRP A 70 1.65 11.11 3.67
N PRO A 71 2.12 10.24 2.76
CA PRO A 71 1.98 10.49 1.33
C PRO A 71 0.52 10.48 0.90
N ILE A 72 0.11 11.49 0.13
CA ILE A 72 -1.23 11.58 -0.45
C ILE A 72 -1.15 11.19 -1.93
N PRO A 73 -1.78 10.08 -2.35
CA PRO A 73 -1.70 9.62 -3.73
C PRO A 73 -2.18 10.67 -4.74
N ARG A 74 -1.50 10.79 -5.87
CA ARG A 74 -1.95 11.67 -6.96
C ARG A 74 -3.07 11.00 -7.75
N VAL A 75 -4.30 11.45 -7.56
CA VAL A 75 -5.45 10.96 -8.33
C VAL A 75 -5.26 11.24 -9.83
N ARG A 76 -5.67 10.31 -10.69
CA ARG A 76 -5.58 10.41 -12.15
C ARG A 76 -6.97 10.46 -12.77
N GLY A 77 -7.22 11.44 -13.64
CA GLY A 77 -8.52 11.62 -14.28
C GLY A 77 -9.52 12.32 -13.37
N ASN A 78 -10.81 12.24 -13.70
CA ASN A 78 -11.88 12.92 -12.97
C ASN A 78 -12.50 11.99 -11.90
N TYR A 79 -11.68 11.52 -10.96
CA TYR A 79 -12.14 10.75 -9.79
C TYR A 79 -11.98 11.58 -8.52
N PRO A 80 -12.83 11.38 -7.50
CA PRO A 80 -12.63 12.03 -6.21
C PRO A 80 -11.39 11.46 -5.51
N GLN A 81 -10.75 12.28 -4.70
CA GLN A 81 -9.75 11.80 -3.74
C GLN A 81 -10.44 11.02 -2.60
N ALA A 82 -9.72 10.09 -1.98
CA ALA A 82 -10.20 9.45 -0.75
C ALA A 82 -10.44 10.51 0.33
N LYS A 83 -11.53 10.36 1.10
CA LYS A 83 -11.88 11.34 2.14
C LYS A 83 -11.01 11.23 3.40
N ASP A 84 -10.62 10.00 3.74
CA ASP A 84 -9.95 9.65 4.98
C ASP A 84 -9.02 8.44 4.81
N LEU A 85 -8.21 8.16 5.83
CA LEU A 85 -7.26 7.02 5.81
C LEU A 85 -7.97 5.69 5.57
N ARG A 86 -9.14 5.48 6.16
CA ARG A 86 -9.89 4.23 6.01
C ARG A 86 -10.32 4.00 4.57
N GLU A 87 -10.84 5.03 3.91
CA GLU A 87 -11.21 4.96 2.50
C GLU A 87 -9.99 4.79 1.60
N LEU A 88 -8.88 5.48 1.88
CA LEU A 88 -7.64 5.28 1.16
C LEU A 88 -7.16 3.82 1.29
N THR A 89 -7.18 3.27 2.50
CA THR A 89 -6.84 1.87 2.76
C THR A 89 -7.74 0.93 1.97
N ARG A 90 -9.05 1.20 1.93
CA ARG A 90 -10.01 0.42 1.14
C ARG A 90 -9.64 0.39 -0.34
N TYR A 91 -9.33 1.55 -0.92
CA TYR A 91 -8.95 1.65 -2.32
C TYR A 91 -7.65 0.90 -2.62
N LEU A 92 -6.62 1.06 -1.78
CA LEU A 92 -5.36 0.36 -1.94
C LEU A 92 -5.53 -1.15 -1.78
N ARG A 93 -6.25 -1.59 -0.75
CA ARG A 93 -6.57 -3.02 -0.50
C ARG A 93 -7.27 -3.64 -1.69
N ASN A 94 -8.35 -3.01 -2.16
CA ASN A 94 -9.11 -3.51 -3.32
C ASN A 94 -8.24 -3.55 -4.58
N GLY A 95 -7.44 -2.49 -4.79
CA GLY A 95 -6.53 -2.39 -5.91
C GLY A 95 -5.52 -3.53 -5.96
N VAL A 96 -4.80 -3.73 -4.85
CA VAL A 96 -3.75 -4.75 -4.73
C VAL A 96 -4.34 -6.16 -4.71
N ALA A 97 -5.42 -6.40 -3.95
CA ALA A 97 -6.06 -7.73 -3.85
C ALA A 97 -6.60 -8.26 -5.19
N HIS A 98 -7.05 -7.35 -6.08
CA HIS A 98 -7.58 -7.71 -7.39
C HIS A 98 -6.57 -7.52 -8.53
N PHE A 99 -5.31 -7.24 -8.20
CA PHE A 99 -4.26 -6.95 -9.17
C PHE A 99 -4.65 -5.83 -10.16
N ASN A 100 -5.42 -4.85 -9.68
CA ASN A 100 -5.84 -3.65 -10.40
C ASN A 100 -4.74 -2.59 -10.28
N LEU A 101 -3.56 -2.93 -10.78
CA LEU A 101 -2.38 -2.07 -10.78
C LEU A 101 -1.58 -2.21 -12.07
N LYS A 102 -0.75 -1.21 -12.37
CA LYS A 102 0.28 -1.28 -13.42
C LYS A 102 1.52 -0.51 -13.00
N PHE A 103 2.68 -0.99 -13.44
CA PHE A 103 3.93 -0.27 -13.25
C PHE A 103 3.97 1.03 -14.06
N THR A 104 4.54 2.07 -13.47
CA THR A 104 5.07 3.21 -14.21
C THR A 104 6.57 3.04 -14.34
N ALA A 105 7.13 3.55 -15.43
CA ALA A 105 8.56 3.48 -15.70
C ALA A 105 9.13 4.89 -15.85
N SER A 106 10.33 5.07 -15.32
CA SER A 106 11.18 6.22 -15.58
C SER A 106 11.69 6.21 -17.04
N LYS A 107 12.36 7.31 -17.44
CA LYS A 107 13.01 7.43 -18.76
C LYS A 107 14.00 6.31 -19.06
N ASN A 108 14.60 5.71 -18.02
CA ASN A 108 15.59 4.64 -18.16
C ASN A 108 14.95 3.24 -18.09
N HIS A 109 13.62 3.13 -18.28
CA HIS A 109 12.85 1.89 -18.20
C HIS A 109 12.84 1.18 -16.82
N HIS A 110 13.40 1.80 -15.78
CA HIS A 110 13.25 1.32 -14.40
C HIS A 110 11.87 1.66 -13.85
N ILE A 111 11.28 0.73 -13.10
CA ILE A 111 10.01 0.93 -12.41
C ILE A 111 10.17 2.08 -11.40
N ASP A 112 9.35 3.12 -11.52
CA ASP A 112 9.43 4.32 -10.67
C ASP A 112 8.16 4.56 -9.85
N GLY A 113 7.13 3.73 -10.04
CA GLY A 113 5.86 3.84 -9.35
C GLY A 113 4.82 2.86 -9.84
N LEU A 114 3.61 3.06 -9.34
CA LEU A 114 2.42 2.29 -9.64
C LEU A 114 1.25 3.22 -9.94
N ILE A 115 0.40 2.78 -10.85
CA ILE A 115 -0.97 3.27 -10.94
C ILE A 115 -1.86 2.17 -10.39
N ILE A 116 -2.65 2.50 -9.36
CA ILE A 116 -3.56 1.59 -8.66
C ILE A 116 -4.97 2.13 -8.83
N TRP A 117 -5.95 1.24 -9.06
CA TRP A 117 -7.36 1.65 -9.16
C TRP A 117 -8.31 0.73 -8.37
N ASP A 118 -9.38 1.33 -7.85
CA ASP A 118 -10.49 0.63 -7.22
C ASP A 118 -11.63 0.42 -8.21
N ARG A 119 -12.13 -0.81 -8.28
CA ARG A 119 -13.36 -1.18 -8.96
C ARG A 119 -13.96 -2.42 -8.29
N LYS A 120 -15.30 -2.51 -8.30
CA LYS A 120 -16.02 -3.62 -7.66
C LYS A 120 -15.72 -4.97 -8.32
N ASN A 121 -15.63 -5.01 -9.65
CA ASN A 121 -15.28 -6.19 -10.44
C ASN A 121 -14.82 -5.76 -11.84
N LYS A 122 -14.40 -6.71 -12.68
CA LYS A 122 -13.89 -6.42 -14.03
C LYS A 122 -14.89 -5.68 -14.94
N LYS A 123 -16.20 -5.82 -14.70
CA LYS A 123 -17.28 -5.22 -15.49
C LYS A 123 -17.74 -3.86 -14.97
N SER A 124 -17.33 -3.48 -13.76
CA SER A 124 -17.74 -2.21 -13.13
C SER A 124 -16.80 -1.07 -13.52
N PRO A 125 -17.30 0.16 -13.64
CA PRO A 125 -16.43 1.32 -13.84
C PRO A 125 -15.47 1.49 -12.65
N LYS A 126 -14.33 2.14 -12.92
CA LYS A 126 -13.40 2.57 -11.87
C LYS A 126 -14.09 3.61 -10.99
N LYS A 127 -13.86 3.52 -9.68
CA LYS A 127 -14.34 4.51 -8.71
C LYS A 127 -13.23 5.47 -8.25
N TRP A 128 -12.00 5.00 -8.36
CA TRP A 128 -10.81 5.72 -7.94
C TRP A 128 -9.61 5.19 -8.72
N GLU A 129 -8.69 6.07 -9.09
CA GLU A 129 -7.41 5.73 -9.70
C GLU A 129 -6.37 6.75 -9.21
N ALA A 130 -5.23 6.28 -8.73
CA ALA A 130 -4.13 7.15 -8.37
C ALA A 130 -2.78 6.60 -8.77
N GLU A 131 -1.83 7.51 -8.92
CA GLU A 131 -0.42 7.23 -9.10
C GLU A 131 0.33 7.43 -7.79
N LEU A 132 1.25 6.51 -7.53
CA LEU A 132 2.12 6.49 -6.38
C LEU A 132 3.54 6.13 -6.84
N LYS A 133 4.51 7.00 -6.55
CA LYS A 133 5.93 6.71 -6.75
C LYS A 133 6.40 5.67 -5.73
N ILE A 134 7.49 4.96 -6.03
CA ILE A 134 8.05 3.95 -5.12
C ILE A 134 8.26 4.55 -3.72
N LYS A 135 8.88 5.72 -3.60
CA LYS A 135 9.10 6.38 -2.31
C LYS A 135 7.81 6.63 -1.52
N GLU A 136 6.70 6.94 -2.20
CA GLU A 136 5.40 7.16 -1.55
C GLU A 136 4.80 5.84 -1.09
N LEU A 137 4.93 4.77 -1.87
CA LEU A 137 4.52 3.41 -1.47
C LEU A 137 5.30 2.91 -0.26
N GLU A 138 6.60 3.18 -0.22
CA GLU A 138 7.45 2.83 0.91
C GLU A 138 7.01 3.55 2.18
N ALA A 139 6.84 4.88 2.11
CA ALA A 139 6.38 5.67 3.25
C ALA A 139 4.96 5.28 3.70
N ILE A 140 4.04 4.97 2.77
CA ILE A 140 2.73 4.42 3.10
C ILE A 140 2.86 3.07 3.82
N THR A 141 3.74 2.19 3.33
CA THR A 141 3.98 0.88 3.94
C THR A 141 4.48 1.02 5.37
N ASP A 142 5.47 1.90 5.59
CA ASP A 142 6.02 2.16 6.91
C ASP A 142 4.94 2.70 7.86
N LYS A 143 4.15 3.68 7.42
CA LYS A 143 3.03 4.25 8.20
C LYS A 143 1.94 3.23 8.52
N PHE A 144 1.60 2.34 7.59
CA PHE A 144 0.69 1.24 7.89
C PHE A 144 1.27 0.26 8.90
N THR A 145 2.56 -0.09 8.79
CA THR A 145 3.18 -1.00 9.78
C THR A 145 3.18 -0.40 11.18
N GLU A 146 3.44 0.90 11.31
CA GLU A 146 3.36 1.63 12.59
C GLU A 146 1.95 1.57 13.18
N LEU A 147 0.92 1.79 12.35
CA LEU A 147 -0.48 1.74 12.78
C LEU A 147 -0.91 0.34 13.23
N LEU A 148 -0.44 -0.71 12.56
CA LEU A 148 -0.88 -2.09 12.82
C LEU A 148 -0.17 -2.77 14.01
N ILE A 149 0.97 -2.21 14.46
CA ILE A 149 1.73 -2.75 15.60
C ILE A 149 1.26 -2.18 16.94
N GLN A 150 0.62 -1.00 16.94
CA GLN A 150 -0.02 -0.41 18.12
C GLN A 150 -1.03 -1.39 18.72
#